data_AF-A0A2V7ZTC4-F1
#
_entry.id   AF-A0A2V7ZTC4-F1
#
_cell.length_a   1.000
_cell.length_b   1.000
_cell.length_c   1.000
_cell.angle_alpha   90.00
_cell.angle_beta   90.00
_cell.angle_gamma   90.00
#
_symmetry.space_group_name_H-M   'P 1'
#
loop_
_entity.id
_entity.type
_entity.pdbx_description
1 polymer ?
#
loop_
_entity_poly.entity_id
_entity_poly.type
_entity_poly.pdbx_seq_one_letter_code
_entity_poly.pdbx_strand_id
1 'polypeptide(L)'
;MSKGLTTVSDAGSPPSTIEVMKKVVDERKLPLRVWMMLRETPDRLAIDMPKYRTVNYGDKRFTVRAVKRAIDGALGSRGAWMLQPYSDLTSTSGFNTDSIEDVTRAAELAIINDYQLCVHAIGDRGNREVLDIYEETFKRHQDKATSSSSGRNARVSAAGRGSPAAVIDGKNLRWRIEHAQHLNA
;
A
#
# COMPACT_ATOMS: atom_id res chain seq x y z
N MET A 1 4.23 19.47 18.00
CA MET A 1 4.39 19.27 16.54
C MET A 1 4.66 20.62 15.89
N SER A 2 5.91 20.94 15.59
CA SER A 2 6.36 22.28 15.17
C SER A 2 6.28 22.52 13.65
N LYS A 3 6.05 21.48 12.85
CA LYS A 3 6.01 21.52 11.38
C LYS A 3 4.64 21.17 10.78
N GLY A 4 3.59 21.04 11.61
CA GLY A 4 2.23 20.72 11.13
C GLY A 4 2.03 19.30 10.59
N LEU A 5 3.05 18.43 10.62
CA LEU A 5 2.91 17.01 10.25
C LEU A 5 1.95 16.32 11.22
N THR A 6 0.90 15.68 10.71
CA THR A 6 -0.14 15.03 11.52
C THR A 6 -0.33 13.55 11.25
N THR A 7 0.12 13.07 10.09
CA THR A 7 0.00 11.68 9.64
C THR A 7 1.27 11.29 8.91
N VAL A 8 1.69 10.03 9.07
CA VAL A 8 2.77 9.42 8.29
C VAL A 8 2.31 8.08 7.72
N SER A 9 2.82 7.75 6.55
CA SER A 9 2.68 6.44 5.93
C SER A 9 3.98 5.67 6.14
N ASP A 10 3.94 4.59 6.91
CA ASP A 10 5.10 3.74 7.17
C ASP A 10 5.23 2.69 6.06
N ALA A 11 6.29 2.79 5.25
CA ALA A 11 6.41 2.12 3.96
C ALA A 11 7.22 0.82 4.02
N GLY A 12 6.71 -0.17 4.76
CA GLY A 12 7.24 -1.54 4.72
C GLY A 12 7.91 -1.99 6.01
N SER A 13 7.16 -2.00 7.11
CA SER A 13 7.62 -2.58 8.38
C SER A 13 7.18 -4.04 8.53
N PRO A 14 7.97 -4.88 9.23
CA PRO A 14 7.60 -6.26 9.48
C PRO A 14 6.43 -6.37 10.48
N PRO A 15 5.67 -7.48 10.49
CA PRO A 15 4.52 -7.66 11.38
C PRO A 15 4.82 -7.50 12.87
N SER A 16 6.05 -7.79 13.31
CA SER A 16 6.50 -7.60 14.71
C SER A 16 6.38 -6.15 15.19
N THR A 17 6.39 -5.18 14.27
CA THR A 17 6.26 -3.75 14.58
C THR A 17 4.85 -3.38 15.06
N ILE A 18 3.83 -4.18 14.72
CA ILE A 18 2.43 -3.90 15.05
C ILE A 18 2.24 -3.77 16.57
N GLU A 19 2.74 -4.74 17.34
CA GLU A 19 2.55 -4.75 18.79
C GLU A 19 3.39 -3.67 19.49
N VAL A 20 4.57 -3.34 18.95
CA VAL A 20 5.36 -2.20 19.40
C VAL A 20 4.57 -0.90 19.21
N MET A 21 3.98 -0.71 18.03
CA MET A 21 3.20 0.49 17.73
C MET A 21 1.93 0.59 18.58
N LYS A 22 1.22 -0.51 18.80
CA LYS A 22 0.06 -0.53 19.71
C LYS A 22 0.45 -0.10 21.13
N LYS A 23 1.56 -0.63 21.67
CA LYS A 23 2.07 -0.21 22.98
C LYS A 23 2.37 1.28 23.04
N VAL A 24 3.03 1.85 22.03
CA VAL A 24 3.32 3.30 21.98
C VAL A 24 2.04 4.14 21.91
N VAL A 25 1.01 3.66 21.19
CA VAL A 25 -0.32 4.28 21.14
C VAL A 25 -1.00 4.24 22.51
N ASP A 26 -1.00 3.09 23.18
CA ASP A 26 -1.62 2.91 24.49
C ASP A 26 -0.96 3.77 25.58
N GLU A 27 0.37 3.92 25.50
CA GLU A 27 1.14 4.83 26.35
C GLU A 27 0.92 6.32 26.01
N ARG A 28 0.09 6.63 25.00
CA ARG A 28 -0.19 7.98 24.49
C ARG A 28 1.06 8.73 24.02
N LYS A 29 2.08 7.98 23.59
CA LYS A 29 3.37 8.50 23.10
C LYS A 29 3.42 8.69 21.59
N LEU A 30 2.35 8.33 20.87
CA LEU A 30 2.22 8.54 19.43
C LEU A 30 1.33 9.77 19.12
N PRO A 31 1.90 10.99 19.00
CA PRO A 31 1.12 12.19 18.70
C PRO A 31 0.66 12.27 17.23
N LEU A 32 1.18 11.38 16.37
CA LEU A 32 0.87 11.29 14.95
C LEU A 32 -0.13 10.18 14.68
N ARG A 33 -0.77 10.22 13.51
CA ARG A 33 -1.44 9.05 12.93
C ARG A 33 -0.44 8.29 12.06
N VAL A 34 -0.42 6.98 12.19
CA VAL A 34 0.44 6.10 11.40
C VAL A 34 -0.42 5.14 10.61
N TRP A 35 -0.23 5.16 9.30
CA TRP A 35 -0.80 4.17 8.39
C TRP A 35 0.34 3.31 7.85
N MET A 36 0.42 2.09 8.36
CA MET A 36 1.53 1.17 8.14
C MET A 36 1.22 0.20 6.99
N MET A 37 2.22 0.04 6.13
CA MET A 37 2.28 -0.95 5.06
C MET A 37 3.16 -2.10 5.51
N LEU A 38 2.62 -3.32 5.51
CA LEU A 38 3.35 -4.53 5.87
C LEU A 38 4.37 -4.88 4.80
N ARG A 39 5.56 -5.28 5.22
CA ARG A 39 6.53 -5.97 4.38
C ARG A 39 6.75 -7.37 4.93
N GLU A 40 6.33 -8.36 4.16
CA GLU A 40 6.42 -9.78 4.49
C GLU A 40 6.33 -10.60 3.18
N THR A 41 6.77 -11.86 3.21
CA THR A 41 6.69 -12.75 2.04
C THR A 41 5.24 -13.13 1.73
N PRO A 42 4.90 -13.41 0.44
CA PRO A 42 3.54 -13.84 0.09
C PRO A 42 3.11 -15.11 0.84
N ASP A 43 4.03 -16.05 1.07
CA ASP A 43 3.73 -17.29 1.81
C ASP A 43 3.28 -17.01 3.25
N ARG A 44 3.96 -16.09 3.94
CA ARG A 44 3.59 -15.69 5.31
C ARG A 44 2.31 -14.86 5.33
N LEU A 45 2.15 -13.94 4.38
CA LEU A 45 0.92 -13.18 4.22
C LEU A 45 -0.29 -14.10 3.99
N ALA A 46 -0.15 -15.15 3.18
CA ALA A 46 -1.24 -16.10 2.94
C ALA A 46 -1.77 -16.77 4.23
N ILE A 47 -0.92 -16.92 5.24
CA ILE A 47 -1.26 -17.56 6.51
C ILE A 47 -1.74 -16.52 7.55
N ASP A 48 -1.05 -15.40 7.66
CA ASP A 48 -1.15 -14.53 8.83
C ASP A 48 -1.77 -13.14 8.56
N MET A 49 -1.99 -12.76 7.30
CA MET A 49 -2.49 -11.44 6.93
C MET A 49 -3.82 -11.02 7.61
N PRO A 50 -4.81 -11.91 7.83
CA PRO A 50 -6.00 -11.57 8.61
C PRO A 50 -5.67 -11.16 10.05
N LYS A 51 -4.63 -11.75 10.66
CA LYS A 51 -4.22 -11.50 12.06
C LYS A 51 -3.59 -10.11 12.22
N TYR A 52 -2.93 -9.62 11.18
CA TYR A 52 -2.22 -8.34 11.22
C TYR A 52 -3.15 -7.14 11.07
N ARG A 53 -4.38 -7.35 10.57
CA ARG A 53 -5.27 -6.26 10.18
C ARG A 53 -5.68 -5.45 11.40
N THR A 54 -5.25 -4.20 11.43
CA THR A 54 -5.53 -3.26 12.51
C THR A 54 -6.13 -2.00 11.92
N VAL A 55 -7.31 -1.57 12.36
CA VAL A 55 -8.00 -0.41 11.78
C VAL A 55 -8.38 0.56 12.88
N ASN A 56 -7.97 1.83 12.71
CA ASN A 56 -8.34 2.93 13.61
C ASN A 56 -8.01 2.69 15.09
N TYR A 57 -6.93 1.96 15.37
CA TYR A 57 -6.52 1.61 16.74
C TYR A 57 -6.11 2.85 17.54
N GLY A 58 -6.48 2.86 18.82
CA GLY A 58 -6.20 3.92 19.79
C GLY A 58 -6.55 5.31 19.30
N ASP A 59 -7.85 5.63 19.24
CA ASP A 59 -8.37 6.92 18.73
C ASP A 59 -7.87 7.26 17.32
N LYS A 60 -7.96 6.27 16.41
CA LYS A 60 -7.59 6.40 14.99
C LYS A 60 -6.11 6.76 14.77
N ARG A 61 -5.24 6.45 15.74
CA ARG A 61 -3.80 6.74 15.68
C ARG A 61 -3.02 5.72 14.88
N PHE A 62 -3.48 4.49 14.78
CA PHE A 62 -2.74 3.44 14.08
C PHE A 62 -3.65 2.58 13.20
N THR A 63 -3.19 2.33 11.97
CA THR A 63 -3.87 1.46 11.02
C THR A 63 -2.83 0.65 10.23
N VAL A 64 -3.09 -0.64 10.09
CA VAL A 64 -2.37 -1.61 9.28
C VAL A 64 -3.36 -2.18 8.28
N ARG A 65 -3.34 -1.66 7.05
CA ARG A 65 -4.25 -2.06 5.96
C ARG A 65 -3.59 -1.90 4.58
N ALA A 66 -2.28 -2.07 4.52
CA ALA A 66 -1.54 -2.12 3.27
C ALA A 66 -0.39 -3.12 3.30
N VAL A 67 0.03 -3.52 2.11
CA VAL A 67 1.24 -4.30 1.85
C VAL A 67 2.17 -3.44 0.97
N LYS A 68 3.46 -3.41 1.30
CA LYS A 68 4.50 -2.75 0.52
C LYS A 68 5.31 -3.79 -0.24
N ARG A 69 5.44 -3.60 -1.56
CA ARG A 69 6.40 -4.32 -2.42
C ARG A 69 7.29 -3.33 -3.19
N ALA A 70 8.30 -3.83 -3.88
CA ALA A 70 9.16 -3.05 -4.77
C ALA A 70 9.44 -3.87 -6.04
N ILE A 71 9.07 -3.34 -7.21
CA ILE A 71 9.32 -4.03 -8.48
C ILE A 71 10.71 -3.72 -9.02
N ASP A 72 11.31 -2.60 -8.65
CA ASP A 72 12.63 -2.17 -9.11
C ASP A 72 13.41 -1.34 -8.07
N GLY A 73 14.64 -0.97 -8.44
CA GLY A 73 15.53 -0.13 -7.65
C GLY A 73 15.30 1.38 -7.86
N ALA A 74 16.39 2.14 -7.87
CA ALA A 74 16.35 3.59 -8.08
C ALA A 74 17.16 4.00 -9.31
N LEU A 75 16.84 5.18 -9.87
CA LEU A 75 17.59 5.74 -11.00
C LEU A 75 19.06 5.92 -10.64
N GLY A 76 19.38 6.49 -9.47
CA GLY A 76 20.76 6.81 -9.08
C GLY A 76 21.68 5.59 -9.02
N SER A 77 21.17 4.42 -8.65
CA SER A 77 21.92 3.15 -8.63
C SER A 77 21.81 2.36 -9.94
N ARG A 78 21.11 2.90 -10.95
CA ARG A 78 20.79 2.25 -12.22
C ARG A 78 20.04 0.93 -12.02
N GLY A 79 19.26 0.88 -10.94
CA GLY A 79 18.43 -0.26 -10.56
C GLY A 79 16.96 -0.08 -10.91
N ALA A 80 16.50 1.14 -11.23
CA ALA A 80 15.15 1.33 -11.76
C ALA A 80 15.02 0.58 -13.10
N TRP A 81 13.90 -0.11 -13.29
CA TRP A 81 13.74 -1.04 -14.39
C TRP A 81 13.12 -0.32 -15.59
N MET A 82 13.94 -0.12 -16.61
CA MET A 82 13.64 0.70 -17.77
C MET A 82 13.25 -0.16 -18.99
N LEU A 83 12.46 0.40 -19.90
CA LEU A 83 12.16 -0.22 -21.20
C LEU A 83 13.36 -0.17 -22.15
N GLN A 84 14.17 0.88 -22.05
CA GLN A 84 15.39 1.08 -22.83
C GLN A 84 16.60 1.15 -21.91
N PRO A 85 17.82 0.86 -22.39
CA PRO A 85 19.03 1.01 -21.60
C PRO A 85 19.21 2.45 -21.08
N TYR A 86 19.92 2.59 -19.96
CA TYR A 86 20.28 3.91 -19.44
C TYR A 86 21.14 4.67 -20.44
N SER A 87 20.87 5.97 -20.62
CA SER A 87 21.62 6.83 -21.55
C SER A 87 23.09 6.97 -21.16
N ASP A 88 23.38 6.92 -19.86
CA ASP A 88 24.73 7.01 -19.30
C ASP A 88 25.35 5.65 -18.97
N LEU A 89 24.61 4.54 -19.14
CA LEU A 89 25.09 3.18 -18.94
C LEU A 89 24.31 2.20 -19.84
N THR A 90 24.67 2.19 -21.12
CA THR A 90 23.94 1.45 -22.17
C THR A 90 24.01 -0.07 -22.05
N SER A 91 24.87 -0.60 -21.17
CA SER A 91 24.98 -2.04 -20.90
C SER A 91 23.84 -2.59 -20.02
N THR A 92 22.98 -1.73 -19.46
CA THR A 92 21.88 -2.17 -18.58
C THR A 92 20.63 -1.32 -18.78
N SER A 93 19.48 -1.94 -18.56
CA SER A 93 18.17 -1.28 -18.42
C SER A 93 17.66 -1.39 -16.97
N GLY A 94 18.54 -1.64 -16.01
CA GLY A 94 18.19 -1.95 -14.63
C GLY A 94 17.65 -3.37 -14.48
N PHE A 95 16.97 -3.63 -13.36
CA PHE A 95 16.56 -4.97 -12.97
C PHE A 95 15.35 -4.91 -12.04
N ASN A 96 14.60 -6.01 -11.98
CA ASN A 96 13.54 -6.15 -11.01
C ASN A 96 14.09 -6.53 -9.63
N THR A 97 13.47 -6.04 -8.55
CA THR A 97 13.85 -6.39 -7.17
C THR A 97 13.01 -7.54 -6.61
N ASP A 98 11.70 -7.34 -6.47
CA ASP A 98 10.78 -8.44 -6.24
C ASP A 98 10.50 -9.13 -7.59
N SER A 99 10.24 -10.44 -7.57
CA SER A 99 9.78 -11.12 -8.79
C SER A 99 8.36 -10.66 -9.15
N ILE A 100 8.03 -10.69 -10.44
CA ILE A 100 6.66 -10.42 -10.91
C ILE A 100 5.68 -11.37 -10.19
N GLU A 101 6.04 -12.65 -10.07
CA GLU A 101 5.23 -13.64 -9.36
C GLU A 101 4.94 -13.22 -7.91
N ASP A 102 5.95 -12.78 -7.16
CA ASP A 102 5.78 -12.35 -5.77
C ASP A 102 4.84 -11.14 -5.66
N VAL A 103 5.00 -10.16 -6.55
CA VAL A 103 4.15 -8.95 -6.55
C VAL A 103 2.71 -9.32 -6.92
N THR A 104 2.50 -10.20 -7.90
CA THR A 104 1.18 -10.73 -8.28
C THR A 104 0.55 -11.53 -7.15
N ARG A 105 1.30 -12.39 -6.45
CA ARG A 105 0.79 -13.13 -5.29
C ARG A 105 0.41 -12.19 -4.15
N ALA A 106 1.22 -11.16 -3.89
CA ALA A 106 0.91 -10.13 -2.91
C ALA A 106 -0.34 -9.31 -3.29
N ALA A 107 -0.56 -9.05 -4.59
CA ALA A 107 -1.76 -8.41 -5.11
C ALA A 107 -3.01 -9.25 -4.80
N GLU A 108 -3.00 -10.53 -5.17
CA GLU A 108 -4.12 -11.44 -4.90
C GLU A 108 -4.42 -11.55 -3.41
N LEU A 109 -3.40 -11.67 -2.57
CA LEU A 109 -3.58 -11.70 -1.11
C LEU A 109 -4.12 -10.37 -0.57
N ALA A 110 -3.67 -9.24 -1.12
CA ALA A 110 -4.13 -7.93 -0.69
C ALA A 110 -5.61 -7.71 -1.03
N ILE A 111 -6.05 -8.05 -2.25
CA ILE A 111 -7.43 -7.77 -2.69
C ILE A 111 -8.45 -8.62 -1.93
N ILE A 112 -8.17 -9.91 -1.74
CA ILE A 112 -9.09 -10.82 -1.04
C ILE A 112 -9.21 -10.52 0.46
N ASN A 113 -8.16 -9.96 1.07
CA ASN A 113 -8.13 -9.59 2.50
C ASN A 113 -8.45 -8.11 2.76
N ASP A 114 -8.89 -7.36 1.74
CA ASP A 114 -9.21 -5.94 1.83
C ASP A 114 -8.02 -5.06 2.29
N TYR A 115 -6.81 -5.32 1.80
CA TYR A 115 -5.63 -4.48 1.94
C TYR A 115 -5.35 -3.68 0.67
N GLN A 116 -4.68 -2.55 0.82
CA GLN A 116 -4.09 -1.84 -0.32
C GLN A 116 -2.72 -2.46 -0.67
N LEU A 117 -2.46 -2.74 -1.94
CA LEU A 117 -1.11 -3.01 -2.40
C LEU A 117 -0.44 -1.68 -2.80
N CYS A 118 0.75 -1.44 -2.27
CA CYS A 118 1.57 -0.27 -2.54
C CYS A 118 2.91 -0.73 -3.10
N VAL A 119 3.23 -0.38 -4.34
CA VAL A 119 4.45 -0.86 -4.99
C VAL A 119 5.40 0.30 -5.25
N HIS A 120 6.64 0.16 -4.83
CA HIS A 120 7.73 1.00 -5.32
C HIS A 120 8.03 0.60 -6.77
N ALA A 121 7.86 1.55 -7.70
CA ALA A 121 8.22 1.41 -9.11
C ALA A 121 8.72 2.75 -9.63
N ILE A 122 9.97 2.83 -10.07
CA ILE A 122 10.57 4.07 -10.57
C ILE A 122 10.67 4.06 -12.10
N GLY A 123 11.23 3.00 -12.68
CA GLY A 123 11.46 2.90 -14.11
C GLY A 123 10.17 2.68 -14.89
N ASP A 124 10.14 3.08 -16.15
CA ASP A 124 8.96 3.00 -17.01
C ASP A 124 8.51 1.55 -17.26
N ARG A 125 9.45 0.59 -17.37
CA ARG A 125 9.12 -0.83 -17.40
C ARG A 125 8.55 -1.29 -16.07
N GLY A 126 9.19 -0.96 -14.95
CA GLY A 126 8.67 -1.29 -13.62
C GLY A 126 7.23 -0.77 -13.39
N ASN A 127 6.94 0.46 -13.83
CA ASN A 127 5.59 1.03 -13.78
C ASN A 127 4.59 0.25 -14.63
N ARG A 128 4.97 -0.14 -15.87
CA ARG A 128 4.11 -0.93 -16.75
C ARG A 128 3.73 -2.27 -16.12
N GLU A 129 4.71 -3.02 -15.62
CA GLU A 129 4.47 -4.33 -15.01
C GLU A 129 3.52 -4.21 -13.80
N VAL A 130 3.67 -3.17 -12.97
CA VAL A 130 2.76 -2.96 -11.82
C VAL A 130 1.35 -2.61 -12.27
N LEU A 131 1.20 -1.78 -13.30
CA LEU A 131 -0.11 -1.44 -13.84
C LEU A 131 -0.81 -2.66 -14.45
N ASP A 132 -0.06 -3.51 -15.18
CA ASP A 132 -0.58 -4.75 -15.75
C ASP A 132 -1.05 -5.70 -14.63
N ILE A 133 -0.25 -5.88 -13.57
CA ILE A 133 -0.65 -6.68 -12.39
C ILE A 133 -1.92 -6.12 -11.74
N TYR A 134 -1.99 -4.80 -11.55
CA TYR A 134 -3.17 -4.16 -10.95
C TYR A 134 -4.41 -4.39 -11.82
N GLU A 135 -4.28 -4.17 -13.14
CA GLU A 135 -5.38 -4.34 -14.08
C GLU A 135 -5.90 -5.78 -14.06
N GLU A 136 -5.01 -6.76 -14.16
CA GLU A 136 -5.38 -8.18 -14.12
C GLU A 136 -6.04 -8.57 -12.80
N THR A 137 -5.49 -8.14 -11.67
CA THR A 137 -6.07 -8.44 -10.35
C THR A 137 -7.45 -7.78 -10.19
N PHE A 138 -7.64 -6.51 -10.55
CA PHE A 138 -8.95 -5.88 -10.47
C PHE A 138 -9.97 -6.48 -11.44
N LYS A 139 -9.54 -6.92 -12.64
CA LYS A 139 -10.39 -7.66 -13.58
C LYS A 139 -10.88 -9.00 -13.01
N ARG A 140 -10.06 -9.69 -12.20
CA ARG A 140 -10.45 -10.94 -11.52
C ARG A 140 -11.38 -10.72 -10.32
N HIS A 141 -11.31 -9.55 -9.67
CA HIS A 141 -12.08 -9.22 -8.45
C HIS A 141 -12.94 -7.97 -8.66
N GLN A 142 -13.86 -8.00 -9.63
CA GLN A 142 -14.65 -6.83 -10.07
C GLN A 142 -15.56 -6.27 -8.98
N ASP A 143 -16.00 -7.11 -8.04
CA ASP A 143 -16.80 -6.75 -6.87
C ASP A 143 -16.04 -5.83 -5.90
N LYS A 144 -14.71 -5.91 -5.89
CA LYS A 144 -13.81 -5.04 -5.10
C LYS A 144 -13.44 -3.74 -5.83
N ALA A 145 -13.55 -3.73 -7.16
CA ALA A 145 -13.11 -2.63 -8.02
C ALA A 145 -14.11 -1.46 -8.15
N THR A 146 -15.42 -1.69 -7.93
CA THR A 146 -16.47 -0.74 -8.28
C THR A 146 -17.06 0.01 -7.07
N SER A 147 -16.64 1.27 -6.85
CA SER A 147 -17.48 2.33 -6.24
C SER A 147 -16.96 3.76 -6.41
N SER A 148 -16.45 4.09 -7.61
CA SER A 148 -16.11 5.47 -7.99
C SER A 148 -17.02 6.02 -9.10
N SER A 149 -18.29 6.35 -8.80
CA SER A 149 -19.04 7.33 -9.64
C SER A 149 -20.41 7.83 -9.15
N SER A 150 -21.06 7.28 -8.12
CA SER A 150 -22.36 7.81 -7.66
C SER A 150 -22.48 7.88 -6.14
N GLY A 151 -22.43 9.09 -5.58
CA GLY A 151 -22.62 9.28 -4.13
C GLY A 151 -22.20 10.63 -3.55
N ARG A 152 -22.10 11.72 -4.34
CA ARG A 152 -22.16 13.08 -3.77
C ARG A 152 -23.61 13.35 -3.39
N ASN A 153 -24.02 12.93 -2.18
CA ASN A 153 -25.07 13.52 -1.35
C ASN A 153 -25.53 12.51 -0.27
N ALA A 154 -24.86 12.51 0.87
CA ALA A 154 -25.47 12.07 2.12
C ALA A 154 -25.34 13.22 3.11
N ARG A 155 -26.45 13.96 3.31
CA ARG A 155 -26.59 14.95 4.38
C ARG A 155 -26.36 14.24 5.71
N VAL A 156 -25.48 14.81 6.53
CA VAL A 156 -25.33 14.44 7.94
C VAL A 156 -26.52 15.01 8.70
N SER A 157 -27.46 14.17 9.12
CA SER A 157 -28.38 14.52 10.21
C SER A 157 -27.74 14.11 11.54
N ALA A 158 -27.85 15.00 12.52
CA ALA A 158 -27.27 14.85 13.83
C ALA A 158 -28.03 13.83 14.71
N ALA A 159 -27.28 13.31 15.70
CA ALA A 159 -27.69 12.70 16.98
C ALA A 159 -27.54 11.17 17.10
N GLY A 160 -26.78 10.76 18.12
CA GLY A 160 -26.75 9.40 18.66
C GLY A 160 -25.39 8.98 19.21
N ARG A 161 -25.20 9.04 20.53
CA ARG A 161 -24.00 8.54 21.23
C ARG A 161 -23.98 7.01 21.18
N GLY A 162 -22.86 6.46 20.71
CA GLY A 162 -22.58 5.04 20.63
C GLY A 162 -21.73 4.80 19.40
N SER A 163 -20.40 4.69 19.56
CA SER A 163 -19.48 4.48 18.44
C SER A 163 -19.80 3.14 17.76
N PRO A 164 -20.32 3.13 16.51
CA PRO A 164 -20.28 1.92 15.71
C PRO A 164 -18.84 1.79 15.24
N ALA A 165 -18.24 0.60 15.42
CA ALA A 165 -17.04 0.25 14.66
C ALA A 165 -17.35 0.56 13.19
N ALA A 166 -16.58 1.48 12.59
CA ALA A 166 -16.80 1.83 11.20
C ALA A 166 -16.70 0.55 10.37
N VAL A 167 -17.83 0.09 9.84
CA VAL A 167 -17.87 -0.97 8.85
C VAL A 167 -17.11 -0.41 7.65
N ILE A 168 -15.83 -0.75 7.54
CA ILE A 168 -15.07 -0.48 6.32
C ILE A 168 -15.55 -1.51 5.32
N ASP A 169 -16.54 -1.10 4.53
CA ASP A 169 -16.96 -1.80 3.32
C ASP A 169 -15.70 -2.03 2.46
N GLY A 170 -15.48 -3.28 2.02
CA GLY A 170 -14.36 -3.65 1.15
C GLY A 170 -14.44 -3.00 -0.24
N LYS A 171 -15.54 -2.32 -0.53
CA LYS A 171 -15.74 -1.49 -1.72
C LYS A 171 -14.90 -0.20 -1.62
N ASN A 172 -14.10 0.10 -2.65
CA ASN A 172 -13.11 1.18 -2.77
C ASN A 172 -11.68 0.85 -2.29
N LEU A 173 -11.11 -0.26 -2.75
CA LEU A 173 -9.66 -0.42 -2.68
C LEU A 173 -8.98 0.61 -3.61
N ARG A 174 -7.99 1.31 -3.06
CA ARG A 174 -7.12 2.23 -3.81
C ARG A 174 -5.69 1.74 -3.68
N TRP A 175 -5.21 1.06 -4.71
CA TRP A 175 -3.82 0.64 -4.79
C TRP A 175 -3.00 1.75 -5.43
N ARG A 176 -1.69 1.77 -5.17
CA ARG A 176 -0.86 2.89 -5.64
C ARG A 176 0.59 2.51 -5.87
N ILE A 177 1.17 3.22 -6.85
CA ILE A 177 2.60 3.26 -7.09
C ILE A 177 3.20 4.41 -6.28
N GLU A 178 4.24 4.14 -5.49
CA GLU A 178 4.77 5.10 -4.52
C GLU A 178 5.78 6.09 -5.11
N HIS A 179 6.45 5.74 -6.21
CA HIS A 179 7.61 6.48 -6.72
C HIS A 179 7.70 6.53 -8.25
N ALA A 180 6.57 6.70 -8.95
CA ALA A 180 6.58 6.80 -10.40
C ALA A 180 7.37 8.05 -10.87
N GLN A 181 8.41 7.85 -11.67
CA GLN A 181 9.16 8.92 -12.31
C GLN A 181 9.05 8.78 -13.83
N HIS A 182 8.50 9.80 -14.49
CA HIS A 182 8.54 9.89 -15.93
C HIS A 182 9.76 10.72 -16.32
N LEU A 183 10.75 10.08 -16.94
CA LEU A 183 11.85 10.79 -17.57
C LEU A 183 11.46 11.03 -19.02
N ASN A 184 11.26 12.30 -19.40
CA ASN A 184 11.20 12.64 -20.82
C ASN A 184 12.58 12.35 -21.40
N ALA A 185 12.64 11.43 -22.36
CA ALA A 185 13.81 11.19 -23.19
C ALA A 185 13.93 12.27 -24.27
#